data_AF-A0A6A5RYD3-F1
#
_entry.id   AF-A0A6A5RYD3-F1
#
_cell.length_a   1.000
_cell.length_b   1.000
_cell.length_c   1.000
_cell.angle_alpha   90.00
_cell.angle_beta   90.00
_cell.angle_gamma   90.00
#
_symmetry.space_group_name_H-M   'P 1'
#
loop_
_entity.id
_entity.type
_entity.pdbx_description
1 polymer ?
#
loop_
_entity_poly.entity_id
_entity_poly.type
_entity_poly.pdbx_seq_one_letter_code
_entity_poly.pdbx_strand_id
1 'polypeptide(L)' 'MSGFANTVYNAIIRSNITLLGTVFVSAFGMQLAFDQGSERIWNNINKGRQWKDIKHQYVEAAEDDE' A
#
# COMPACT_ATOMS: atom_id res chain seq x y z
N MET A 1 9.00 36.24 4.33
CA MET A 1 7.95 35.21 4.23
C MET A 1 8.62 33.85 4.17
N SER A 2 8.40 32.98 5.14
CA SER A 2 8.87 31.60 5.07
C SER A 2 7.93 30.81 4.17
N GLY A 3 8.38 30.43 2.97
CA GLY A 3 7.63 29.53 2.10
C GLY A 3 7.55 28.12 2.67
N PHE A 4 6.54 27.35 2.25
CA PHE A 4 6.35 25.95 2.68
C PHE A 4 7.62 25.10 2.56
N ALA A 5 8.38 25.26 1.46
CA ALA A 5 9.65 24.58 1.25
C ALA A 5 10.70 24.92 2.33
N ASN A 6 10.78 26.16 2.79
CA ASN A 6 11.67 26.56 3.88
C ASN A 6 11.24 25.95 5.21
N THR A 7 9.94 25.80 5.45
CA THR A 7 9.44 25.12 6.65
C THR A 7 9.82 23.64 6.63
N VAL A 8 9.59 22.94 5.51
CA VAL A 8 9.95 21.53 5.34
C VAL A 8 11.46 21.32 5.47
N TYR A 9 12.26 22.17 4.81
CA TYR A 9 13.71 22.07 4.89
C TYR A 9 14.22 22.17 6.34
N ASN A 10 13.74 23.17 7.08
CA ASN A 10 14.15 23.35 8.48
C ASN A 10 13.60 22.28 9.42
N ALA A 11 12.41 21.72 9.13
CA ALA A 11 11.77 20.72 9.98
C ALA A 11 12.36 19.31 9.83
N ILE A 12 12.63 18.88 8.59
CA ILE A 12 12.97 17.47 8.31
C ILE A 12 14.26 17.26 7.50
N ILE A 13 14.72 18.23 6.70
CA ILE A 13 15.86 18.03 5.79
C ILE A 13 17.19 18.53 6.39
N ARG A 14 17.18 19.59 7.20
CA ARG A 14 18.39 20.26 7.70
C ARG A 14 19.26 19.37 8.61
N SER A 15 18.65 18.44 9.34
CA SER A 15 19.35 17.54 10.28
C SER A 15 19.46 16.14 9.69
N ASN A 16 20.68 15.61 9.55
CA ASN A 16 20.92 14.29 8.96
C ASN A 16 20.22 13.16 9.74
N ILE A 17 20.22 13.22 11.07
CA ILE A 17 19.55 12.19 11.91
C ILE A 17 18.03 12.29 11.74
N THR A 18 17.48 13.51 11.73
CA THR A 18 16.04 13.73 11.52
C THR A 18 15.61 13.28 10.13
N LEU A 19 16.41 13.58 9.12
CA LEU A 19 16.20 13.14 7.74
C LEU A 19 16.21 11.61 7.65
N LEU A 20 17.22 10.95 8.22
CA LEU A 20 17.32 9.49 8.24
C LEU A 20 16.10 8.84 8.90
N GLY A 21 15.70 9.33 10.07
CA GLY A 21 14.50 8.85 10.77
C GLY A 21 13.23 9.07 9.95
N THR A 22 13.09 10.24 9.33
CA THR A 22 11.96 10.56 8.44
C THR A 22 11.89 9.60 7.26
N VAL A 23 13.03 9.30 6.62
CA VAL A 23 13.09 8.36 5.50
C VAL A 23 12.63 6.97 5.95
N PHE A 24 13.11 6.44 7.08
CA PHE A 24 12.68 5.11 7.53
C PHE A 24 11.20 5.04 7.91
N VAL A 25 10.69 6.02 8.66
CA VAL A 25 9.27 6.07 9.03
C VAL A 25 8.40 6.19 7.77
N SER A 26 8.79 7.07 6.84
CA SER A 26 8.05 7.26 5.59
C SER A 26 8.11 6.02 4.70
N ALA A 27 9.24 5.32 4.61
CA ALA A 27 9.36 4.10 3.82
C ALA A 27 8.39 3.02 4.32
N PHE A 28 8.34 2.80 5.63
CA PHE A 28 7.40 1.84 6.22
C PHE A 28 5.94 2.24 6.02
N GLY A 29 5.61 3.51 6.29
CA GLY A 29 4.26 4.02 6.09
C GLY A 29 3.81 3.96 4.62
N MET A 30 4.70 4.32 3.70
CA MET A 30 4.46 4.26 2.26
C MET A 30 4.32 2.83 1.78
N GLN A 31 5.15 1.89 2.25
CA GLN A 31 5.03 0.47 1.92
C GLN A 31 3.64 -0.05 2.29
N LEU A 32 3.20 0.15 3.54
CA LEU A 32 1.89 -0.32 4.00
C LEU A 32 0.74 0.28 3.19
N ALA A 33 0.81 1.59 2.93
CA ALA A 33 -0.21 2.30 2.16
C ALA A 33 -0.23 1.86 0.69
N PHE A 34 0.94 1.67 0.09
CA PHE A 34 1.09 1.28 -1.30
C PHE A 34 0.63 -0.16 -1.53
N ASP A 35 1.02 -1.10 -0.66
CA ASP A 35 0.61 -2.50 -0.76
C ASP A 35 -0.92 -2.62 -0.70
N GLN A 36 -1.55 -2.07 0.35
CA GLN A 36 -3.01 -2.12 0.48
C GLN A 36 -3.74 -1.34 -0.61
N GLY A 37 -3.22 -0.17 -0.98
CA GLY A 37 -3.82 0.69 -1.99
C GLY A 37 -3.78 0.04 -3.37
N SER A 38 -2.61 -0.46 -3.77
CA SER A 38 -2.41 -1.12 -5.05
C SER A 38 -3.21 -2.42 -5.15
N GLU A 39 -3.26 -3.22 -4.08
CA GLU A 39 -4.08 -4.44 -4.06
C GLU A 39 -5.57 -4.11 -4.22
N ARG A 40 -6.09 -3.08 -3.53
CA ARG A 40 -7.49 -2.64 -3.70
C ARG A 40 -7.78 -2.20 -5.13
N ILE A 41 -6.88 -1.42 -5.74
CA ILE A 41 -7.02 -0.98 -7.13
C ILE A 41 -7.05 -2.20 -8.05
N TRP A 42 -6.10 -3.13 -7.89
CA TRP A 42 -6.03 -4.36 -8.68
C TRP A 42 -7.30 -5.20 -8.54
N ASN A 43 -7.78 -5.39 -7.31
CA ASN A 43 -8.96 -6.19 -7.01
C ASN A 43 -10.22 -5.60 -7.65
N ASN A 44 -10.35 -4.28 -7.63
CA ASN A 44 -11.49 -3.59 -8.23
C ASN A 44 -11.48 -3.71 -9.76
N ILE A 45 -10.30 -3.55 -10.38
CA ILE A 45 -10.15 -3.66 -11.84
C ILE A 45 -10.42 -5.10 -12.32
N ASN A 46 -10.00 -6.10 -11.54
CA ASN A 46 -10.07 -7.51 -11.92
C ASN A 46 -11.21 -8.28 -11.24
N LYS A 47 -12.21 -7.57 -10.69
CA LYS A 47 -13.31 -8.17 -9.96
C LYS A 47 -14.04 -9.22 -10.82
N GLY A 48 -14.27 -10.40 -10.24
CA GLY A 48 -14.93 -11.52 -10.90
C GLY A 48 -14.02 -12.37 -11.79
N ARG A 49 -12.75 -12.00 -11.94
CA ARG A 49 -11.75 -12.77 -12.70
C ARG A 49 -10.65 -13.35 -11.82
N GLN A 50 -10.55 -12.91 -10.57
CA GLN A 50 -9.52 -13.39 -9.67
C GLN A 50 -9.92 -14.73 -9.08
N TRP A 51 -8.94 -15.58 -8.80
CA TRP A 51 -9.18 -16.86 -8.15
C TRP A 51 -10.01 -16.71 -6.87
N LYS A 52 -9.69 -15.73 -6.02
CA LYS A 52 -10.48 -15.46 -4.80
C LYS A 52 -11.95 -15.13 -5.05
N ASP A 53 -12.29 -14.64 -6.24
CA ASP A 53 -13.68 -14.31 -6.61
C ASP A 53 -14.41 -15.56 -7.11
N ILE A 54 -13.74 -16.48 -7.81
CA ILE A 54 -14.35 -17.65 -8.48
C ILE A 54 -14.12 -18.99 -7.76
N LYS A 55 -13.24 -19.03 -6.76
CA LYS A 55 -12.80 -20.25 -6.07
C LYS A 55 -13.96 -21.10 -5.57
N HIS A 56 -15.00 -20.46 -5.03
CA HIS A 56 -16.17 -21.13 -4.46
C HIS A 56 -16.81 -22.11 -5.46
N GLN A 57 -16.88 -21.75 -6.74
CA GLN A 57 -17.49 -22.56 -7.79
C GLN A 57 -16.77 -23.90 -8.04
N TYR A 58 -15.47 -23.98 -7.70
CA TYR A 58 -14.65 -25.16 -7.97
C TYR A 58 -14.40 -26.00 -6.73
N VAL A 59 -14.45 -25.39 -5.54
CA VAL A 59 -14.31 -26.13 -4.28
C VAL A 59 -15.61 -26.82 -3.92
N GLU A 60 -16.77 -26.16 -4.05
CA GLU A 60 -18.07 -26.81 -3.86
C GLU A 60 -18.30 -27.91 -4.90
N ALA A 61 -17.96 -27.68 -6.18
CA ALA A 61 -18.08 -28.71 -7.21
C ALA A 61 -17.19 -29.93 -6.97
N ALA A 62 -16.04 -29.75 -6.30
CA ALA A 62 -15.17 -30.88 -5.93
C ALA A 62 -15.71 -31.67 -4.73
N GLU A 63 -16.47 -31.02 -3.84
CA GLU A 63 -17.13 -31.68 -2.70
C GLU A 63 -18.40 -32.43 -3.13
N ASP A 64 -19.13 -31.95 -4.14
CA ASP A 64 -20.33 -32.61 -4.70
C ASP A 64 -20.00 -33.83 -5.58
N ASP A 65 -18.78 -33.91 -6.13
CA ASP A 65 -18.29 -35.01 -6.97
C ASP A 65 -17.64 -36.17 -6.17
N GLU A 66 -17.44 -36.02 -4.84
CA GLU A 66 -16.99 -37.06 -3.89
C GLU A 66 -18.15 -37.74 -3.16
#